data_AF-A0A9W8WNJ4-F1
#
_entry.id   AF-A0A9W8WNJ4-F1
#
_cell.length_a   1.000
_cell.length_b   1.000
_cell.length_c   1.000
_cell.angle_alpha   90.00
_cell.angle_beta   90.00
_cell.angle_gamma   90.00
#
_symmetry.space_group_name_H-M   'P 1'
#
loop_
_entity.id
_entity.type
_entity.pdbx_description
1 polymer ?
#
loop_
_entity_poly.entity_id
_entity_poly.type
_entity_poly.pdbx_seq_one_letter_code
_entity_poly.pdbx_strand_id
1 'polypeptide(L)'
;MPNAKHGEFCQWFPSVFTVGKAKISELVGRDIDETDPNGSITFNCAEQFMMFCKAARFADKSHQAEILATSSPKDQKLLGRKTVGFTHEEWDPVKSKVVEAGNMAKFTQNEHLGRKLLATGDRILVEAASRDRVWGIGYNENRAMDFQRHWGENLLGKALMATREQLRREELRKQRGDWWVEEDN
;
A
#
# COMPACT_ATOMS: atom_id res chain seq x y z
N MET A 1 -20.06 -4.58 -5.67
CA MET A 1 -20.53 -4.70 -7.07
C MET A 1 -19.72 -5.82 -7.73
N PRO A 2 -20.32 -6.80 -8.43
CA PRO A 2 -19.62 -8.05 -8.79
C PRO A 2 -18.71 -7.99 -10.02
N ASN A 3 -18.61 -6.85 -10.73
CA ASN A 3 -17.92 -6.77 -12.03
C ASN A 3 -16.65 -5.89 -12.03
N ALA A 4 -16.05 -5.64 -10.86
CA ALA A 4 -14.77 -4.94 -10.84
C ALA A 4 -13.68 -5.85 -11.43
N LYS A 5 -13.00 -5.38 -12.49
CA LYS A 5 -11.86 -6.05 -13.14
C LYS A 5 -10.75 -6.46 -12.15
N HIS A 6 -10.70 -5.80 -11.00
CA HIS A 6 -9.79 -6.07 -9.90
C HIS A 6 -10.59 -6.23 -8.60
N GLY A 7 -10.22 -7.19 -7.76
CA GLY A 7 -10.79 -7.33 -6.42
C GLY A 7 -10.48 -6.10 -5.56
N GLU A 8 -11.36 -5.75 -4.62
CA GLU A 8 -11.28 -4.50 -3.85
C GLU A 8 -10.01 -4.38 -2.98
N PHE A 9 -9.39 -5.51 -2.64
CA PHE A 9 -8.12 -5.56 -1.90
C PHE A 9 -6.88 -5.50 -2.82
N CYS A 10 -7.07 -5.62 -4.13
CA CYS A 10 -6.00 -5.49 -5.11
C CYS A 10 -5.42 -4.06 -5.07
N GLN A 11 -4.11 -3.96 -5.28
CA GLN A 11 -3.41 -2.66 -5.33
C GLN A 11 -3.79 -1.85 -6.57
N TRP A 12 -4.35 -2.50 -7.59
CA TRP A 12 -4.82 -1.88 -8.84
C TRP A 12 -6.28 -1.44 -8.76
N PHE A 13 -6.99 -1.74 -7.67
CA PHE A 13 -8.35 -1.29 -7.49
C PHE A 13 -8.38 0.25 -7.38
N PRO A 14 -9.15 0.95 -8.22
CA PRO A 14 -9.27 2.41 -8.15
C PRO A 14 -9.74 2.84 -6.77
N SER A 15 -8.89 3.57 -6.07
CA SER A 15 -9.13 4.03 -4.70
C SER A 15 -8.27 5.26 -4.46
N VAL A 16 -8.90 6.42 -4.47
CA VAL A 16 -8.21 7.69 -4.28
C VAL A 16 -7.88 7.86 -2.81
N PHE A 17 -6.64 8.24 -2.50
CA PHE A 17 -6.22 8.61 -1.16
C PHE A 17 -5.04 9.58 -1.22
N THR A 18 -4.83 10.32 -0.14
CA THR A 18 -3.80 11.36 -0.03
C THR A 18 -2.83 11.00 1.09
N VAL A 19 -1.53 11.21 0.86
CA VAL A 19 -0.47 10.99 1.87
C VAL A 19 0.40 12.24 1.98
N GLY A 20 0.71 12.67 3.20
CA GLY A 20 1.60 13.81 3.45
C GLY A 20 3.03 13.53 3.00
N LYS A 21 3.68 14.52 2.38
CA LYS A 21 5.05 14.43 1.86
C LYS A 21 6.05 14.08 2.97
N ALA A 22 5.92 14.69 4.15
CA ALA A 22 6.71 14.33 5.34
C ALA A 22 6.63 12.83 5.69
N LYS A 23 5.43 12.22 5.62
CA LYS A 23 5.27 10.79 5.88
C LYS A 23 5.93 9.94 4.80
N ILE A 24 5.81 10.35 3.54
CA ILE A 24 6.48 9.67 2.43
C ILE A 24 8.00 9.76 2.62
N SER A 25 8.51 10.94 2.99
CA SER A 25 9.94 11.16 3.25
C SER A 25 10.49 10.28 4.35
N GLU A 26 9.74 10.12 5.45
CA GLU A 26 10.08 9.17 6.52
C GLU A 26 10.14 7.73 6.00
N LEU A 27 9.15 7.31 5.19
CA LEU A 27 9.07 5.94 4.67
C LEU A 27 10.20 5.61 3.70
N VAL A 28 10.60 6.56 2.85
CA VAL A 28 11.63 6.34 1.82
C VAL A 28 13.02 6.84 2.27
N GLY A 29 13.13 7.48 3.43
CA GLY A 29 14.38 8.02 3.98
C GLY A 29 15.01 9.09 3.09
N ARG A 30 14.21 9.88 2.37
CA ARG A 30 14.65 10.99 1.51
C ARG A 30 13.59 12.07 1.40
N ASP A 31 14.01 13.31 1.23
CA ASP A 31 13.08 14.42 1.06
C ASP A 31 12.37 14.37 -0.30
N ILE A 32 11.03 14.42 -0.25
CA ILE A 32 10.19 14.39 -1.45
C ILE A 32 10.20 15.75 -2.12
N ASP A 33 10.09 16.80 -1.32
CA ASP A 33 10.03 18.18 -1.77
C ASP A 33 10.52 19.08 -0.63
N GLU A 34 11.73 19.62 -0.78
CA GLU A 34 12.33 20.51 0.21
C GLU A 34 11.64 21.88 0.26
N THR A 35 10.93 22.27 -0.80
CA THR A 35 10.25 23.57 -0.90
C THR A 35 8.88 23.56 -0.25
N ASP A 36 8.25 22.40 -0.18
CA ASP A 36 6.96 22.17 0.48
C ASP A 36 6.94 20.79 1.18
N PRO A 37 7.68 20.64 2.30
CA PRO A 37 7.77 19.36 3.01
C PRO A 37 6.46 18.96 3.70
N ASN A 38 5.60 19.94 4.01
CA ASN A 38 4.33 19.76 4.71
C ASN A 38 3.15 19.52 3.78
N GLY A 39 3.35 19.62 2.46
CA GLY A 39 2.32 19.31 1.47
C GLY A 39 1.92 17.84 1.46
N SER A 40 1.04 17.49 0.52
CA SER A 40 0.58 16.12 0.34
C SER A 40 0.49 15.74 -1.13
N ILE A 41 0.43 14.44 -1.40
CA ILE A 41 0.29 13.88 -2.74
C ILE A 41 -0.92 12.96 -2.76
N THR A 42 -1.75 13.10 -3.79
CA THR A 42 -2.93 12.26 -4.01
C THR A 42 -2.61 11.18 -5.03
N PHE A 43 -2.98 9.95 -4.70
CA PHE A 43 -2.78 8.76 -5.52
C PHE A 43 -4.12 8.17 -5.94
N ASN A 44 -4.19 7.62 -7.14
CA ASN A 44 -5.43 7.06 -7.68
C ASN A 44 -5.66 5.58 -7.31
N CYS A 45 -4.61 4.90 -6.86
CA CYS A 45 -4.63 3.55 -6.34
C CYS A 45 -3.33 3.26 -5.57
N ALA A 46 -3.29 2.13 -4.87
CA ALA A 46 -2.13 1.76 -4.05
C ALA A 46 -0.88 1.39 -4.87
N GLU A 47 -1.04 0.92 -6.11
CA GLU A 47 0.08 0.69 -7.03
C GLU A 47 0.81 1.99 -7.36
N GLN A 48 0.08 3.08 -7.67
CA GLN A 48 0.69 4.39 -7.96
C GLN A 48 1.56 4.86 -6.79
N PHE A 49 1.02 4.75 -5.57
CA PHE A 49 1.72 5.11 -4.35
C PHE A 49 3.00 4.29 -4.15
N MET A 50 2.91 2.96 -4.27
CA MET A 50 4.07 2.08 -4.12
C MET A 50 5.16 2.40 -5.14
N MET A 51 4.80 2.59 -6.41
CA MET A 51 5.76 2.87 -7.48
C MET A 51 6.37 4.27 -7.34
N PHE A 52 5.59 5.26 -6.92
CA PHE A 52 6.09 6.59 -6.59
C PHE A 52 7.12 6.54 -5.46
N CYS A 53 6.79 5.87 -4.34
CA CYS A 53 7.70 5.72 -3.21
C CYS A 53 8.97 4.97 -3.59
N LYS A 54 8.84 3.96 -4.46
CA LYS A 54 10.00 3.25 -5.00
C LYS A 54 10.91 4.19 -5.78
N ALA A 55 10.38 4.98 -6.72
CA ALA A 55 11.17 5.97 -7.46
C ALA A 55 11.78 7.04 -6.53
N ALA A 56 11.04 7.48 -5.51
CA ALA A 56 11.50 8.43 -4.51
C ALA A 56 12.68 7.90 -3.67
N ARG A 57 12.67 6.61 -3.29
CA ARG A 57 13.78 5.98 -2.56
C ARG A 57 15.12 6.10 -3.28
N PHE A 58 15.11 6.15 -4.61
CA PHE A 58 16.30 6.26 -5.45
C PHE A 58 16.51 7.65 -6.05
N ALA A 59 15.84 8.68 -5.51
CA ALA A 59 15.89 10.06 -5.99
C ALA A 59 15.55 10.23 -7.49
N ASP A 60 14.80 9.29 -8.07
CA ASP A 60 14.41 9.29 -9.48
C ASP A 60 13.20 10.20 -9.69
N LYS A 61 13.47 11.51 -9.82
CA LYS A 61 12.42 12.54 -9.97
C LYS A 61 11.68 12.43 -11.32
N SER A 62 12.35 11.92 -12.37
CA SER A 62 11.72 11.71 -13.68
C SER A 62 10.60 10.68 -13.60
N HIS A 63 10.89 9.49 -13.07
CA HIS A 63 9.86 8.46 -12.94
C HIS A 63 8.82 8.80 -11.87
N GLN A 64 9.16 9.55 -10.82
CA GLN A 64 8.16 10.10 -9.89
C GLN A 64 7.10 10.93 -10.64
N ALA A 65 7.53 11.86 -11.50
CA ALA A 65 6.62 12.69 -12.29
C ALA A 65 5.80 11.87 -13.30
N GLU A 66 6.44 10.93 -14.02
CA GLU A 66 5.76 10.06 -14.99
C GLU A 66 4.71 9.16 -14.31
N ILE A 67 5.01 8.61 -13.13
CA ILE A 67 4.09 7.76 -12.36
C ILE A 67 2.87 8.56 -11.90
N LEU A 68 3.06 9.81 -11.44
CA LEU A 68 1.95 10.68 -11.05
C LEU A 68 1.10 11.13 -12.25
N ALA A 69 1.70 11.26 -13.43
CA ALA A 69 1.00 11.67 -14.64
C ALA A 69 0.08 10.58 -15.23
N THR A 70 0.29 9.30 -14.90
CA THR A 70 -0.54 8.20 -15.41
C THR A 70 -1.58 7.71 -14.41
N SER A 71 -2.79 7.44 -14.89
CA SER A 71 -3.87 6.82 -14.10
C SER A 71 -3.95 5.29 -14.26
N SER A 72 -3.10 4.70 -15.10
CA SER A 72 -3.11 3.27 -15.41
C SER A 72 -2.19 2.49 -14.46
N PRO A 73 -2.70 1.60 -13.59
CA PRO A 73 -1.86 0.84 -12.66
C PRO A 73 -0.86 -0.08 -13.39
N LYS A 74 -1.19 -0.51 -14.60
CA LYS A 74 -0.27 -1.27 -15.44
C LYS A 74 0.95 -0.43 -15.85
N ASP A 75 0.73 0.82 -16.21
CA ASP A 75 1.81 1.72 -16.65
C ASP A 75 2.60 2.23 -15.45
N GLN A 76 1.95 2.53 -14.33
CA GLN A 76 2.60 2.85 -13.05
C GLN A 76 3.59 1.74 -12.65
N LYS A 77 3.15 0.47 -12.72
CA LYS A 77 4.00 -0.69 -12.46
C LYS A 77 5.16 -0.81 -13.44
N LEU A 78 4.93 -0.54 -14.72
CA LEU A 78 5.98 -0.58 -15.74
C LEU A 78 7.05 0.51 -15.48
N LEU A 79 6.62 1.71 -15.12
CA LEU A 79 7.50 2.83 -14.78
C LEU A 79 8.30 2.55 -13.51
N GLY A 80 7.67 2.03 -12.44
CA GLY A 80 8.41 1.67 -11.22
C GLY A 80 9.37 0.48 -11.39
N ARG A 81 9.25 -0.31 -12.46
CA ARG A 81 10.29 -1.30 -12.85
C ARG A 81 11.51 -0.65 -13.49
N LYS A 82 11.38 0.55 -14.04
CA LYS A 82 12.43 1.31 -14.72
C LYS A 82 13.10 2.36 -13.81
N THR A 83 12.77 2.40 -12.53
CA THR A 83 13.41 3.27 -11.54
C THR A 83 14.93 3.21 -11.65
N VAL A 84 15.53 4.35 -11.94
CA VAL A 84 16.96 4.54 -12.06
C VAL A 84 17.61 4.33 -10.70
N GLY A 85 18.74 3.61 -10.68
CA GLY A 85 19.50 3.34 -9.46
C GLY A 85 18.86 2.29 -8.54
N PHE A 86 17.79 1.62 -8.95
CA PHE A 86 17.12 0.60 -8.14
C PHE A 86 18.08 -0.52 -7.72
N THR A 87 18.12 -0.80 -6.42
CA THR A 87 18.79 -1.94 -5.82
C THR A 87 17.86 -2.65 -4.84
N HIS A 88 18.00 -3.97 -4.73
CA HIS A 88 17.23 -4.74 -3.75
C HIS A 88 17.66 -4.39 -2.33
N GLU A 89 18.95 -4.14 -2.13
CA GLU A 89 19.55 -3.80 -0.85
C GLU A 89 18.93 -2.54 -0.23
N GLU A 90 18.61 -1.53 -1.02
CA GLU A 90 17.98 -0.30 -0.51
C GLU A 90 16.45 -0.36 -0.45
N TRP A 91 15.81 -1.17 -1.29
CA TRP A 91 14.35 -1.24 -1.35
C TRP A 91 13.74 -2.27 -0.40
N ASP A 92 14.35 -3.44 -0.28
CA ASP A 92 13.80 -4.54 0.51
C ASP A 92 13.58 -4.19 2.00
N PRO A 93 14.43 -3.38 2.66
CA PRO A 93 14.20 -2.96 4.04
C PRO A 93 12.97 -2.04 4.24
N VAL A 94 12.55 -1.32 3.19
CA VAL A 94 11.49 -0.29 3.29
C VAL A 94 10.18 -0.69 2.60
N LYS A 95 10.22 -1.61 1.63
CA LYS A 95 9.08 -1.95 0.76
C LYS A 95 7.81 -2.33 1.54
N SER A 96 7.95 -3.11 2.61
CA SER A 96 6.80 -3.58 3.40
C SER A 96 6.13 -2.42 4.13
N LYS A 97 6.92 -1.54 4.76
CA LYS A 97 6.39 -0.34 5.44
C LYS A 97 5.69 0.61 4.48
N VAL A 98 6.25 0.78 3.26
CA VAL A 98 5.58 1.55 2.20
C VAL A 98 4.23 0.92 1.87
N VAL A 99 4.16 -0.37 1.54
CA VAL A 99 2.89 -0.99 1.16
C VAL A 99 1.87 -1.00 2.31
N GLU A 100 2.31 -1.19 3.54
CA GLU A 100 1.46 -1.03 4.73
C GLU A 100 0.88 0.38 4.85
N ALA A 101 1.70 1.41 4.71
CA ALA A 101 1.25 2.81 4.76
C ALA A 101 0.26 3.14 3.63
N GLY A 102 0.49 2.62 2.42
CA GLY A 102 -0.42 2.78 1.29
C GLY A 102 -1.77 2.10 1.52
N ASN A 103 -1.77 0.88 2.07
CA ASN A 103 -3.01 0.18 2.43
C ASN A 103 -3.73 0.91 3.58
N MET A 104 -3.01 1.39 4.59
CA MET A 104 -3.59 2.21 5.66
C MET A 104 -4.31 3.44 5.09
N ALA A 105 -3.62 4.25 4.29
CA ALA A 105 -4.23 5.44 3.68
C ALA A 105 -5.44 5.09 2.81
N LYS A 106 -5.33 4.05 1.97
CA LYS A 106 -6.42 3.55 1.14
C LYS A 106 -7.64 3.17 1.97
N PHE A 107 -7.50 2.28 2.94
CA PHE A 107 -8.64 1.69 3.66
C PHE A 107 -9.24 2.63 4.72
N THR A 108 -8.45 3.55 5.29
CA THR A 108 -8.93 4.57 6.22
C THR A 108 -9.68 5.69 5.51
N GLN A 109 -9.21 6.13 4.33
CA GLN A 109 -9.86 7.22 3.58
C GLN A 109 -11.01 6.74 2.70
N ASN A 110 -11.10 5.44 2.41
CA ASN A 110 -12.21 4.83 1.68
C ASN A 110 -13.01 3.93 2.63
N GLU A 111 -13.88 4.53 3.45
CA GLU A 111 -14.60 3.83 4.53
C GLU A 111 -15.31 2.54 4.09
N HIS A 112 -15.90 2.54 2.89
CA HIS A 112 -16.56 1.34 2.35
C HIS A 112 -15.58 0.18 2.13
N LEU A 113 -14.36 0.47 1.65
CA LEU A 113 -13.31 -0.52 1.53
C LEU A 113 -12.80 -0.95 2.91
N GLY A 114 -12.64 -0.01 3.84
CA GLY A 114 -12.27 -0.28 5.23
C GLY A 114 -13.23 -1.27 5.90
N ARG A 115 -14.55 -1.02 5.79
CA ARG A 115 -15.59 -1.94 6.29
C ARG A 115 -15.49 -3.33 5.68
N LYS A 116 -15.16 -3.44 4.39
CA LYS A 116 -14.95 -4.74 3.74
C LYS A 116 -13.73 -5.46 4.27
N LEU A 117 -12.64 -4.75 4.51
CA LEU A 117 -11.44 -5.32 5.10
C LEU A 117 -11.73 -5.82 6.52
N LEU A 118 -12.45 -5.05 7.34
CA LEU A 118 -12.90 -5.46 8.68
C LEU A 118 -13.82 -6.69 8.64
N ALA A 119 -14.76 -6.74 7.70
CA ALA A 119 -15.69 -7.86 7.50
C ALA A 119 -15.01 -9.19 7.14
N THR A 120 -13.72 -9.17 6.79
CA THR A 120 -12.95 -10.42 6.62
C THR A 120 -12.76 -11.18 7.94
N GLY A 121 -13.01 -10.55 9.09
CA GLY A 121 -12.89 -11.19 10.40
C GLY A 121 -11.44 -11.58 10.66
N ASP A 122 -11.23 -12.78 11.18
CA ASP A 122 -9.88 -13.30 11.48
C ASP A 122 -9.32 -14.20 10.39
N ARG A 123 -9.93 -14.18 9.19
CA ARG A 123 -9.44 -14.94 8.04
C ARG A 123 -8.04 -14.49 7.66
N ILE A 124 -7.20 -15.45 7.28
CA ILE A 124 -5.90 -15.18 6.66
C ILE A 124 -6.15 -14.68 5.24
N LEU A 125 -5.61 -13.51 4.92
CA LEU A 125 -5.68 -12.93 3.59
C LEU A 125 -4.43 -13.31 2.81
N VAL A 126 -4.61 -13.81 1.59
CA VAL A 126 -3.52 -14.22 0.71
C VAL A 126 -3.69 -13.62 -0.68
N GLU A 127 -2.58 -13.13 -1.24
CA GLU A 127 -2.54 -12.69 -2.64
C GLU A 127 -2.19 -13.89 -3.52
N ALA A 128 -3.19 -14.42 -4.23
CA ALA A 128 -3.09 -15.60 -5.08
C ALA A 128 -2.41 -15.31 -6.45
N ALA A 129 -1.22 -14.71 -6.39
CA ALA A 129 -0.41 -14.40 -7.57
C ALA A 129 0.53 -15.58 -7.90
N SER A 130 0.25 -16.28 -9.00
CA SER A 130 0.96 -17.51 -9.40
C SER A 130 2.45 -17.36 -9.74
N ARG A 131 2.92 -16.13 -9.98
CA ARG A 131 4.32 -15.83 -10.34
C ARG A 131 5.02 -14.91 -9.35
N ASP A 132 4.34 -14.54 -8.26
CA ASP A 132 4.89 -13.64 -7.25
C ASP A 132 4.94 -14.37 -5.92
N ARG A 133 6.15 -14.71 -5.47
CA ARG A 133 6.41 -15.38 -4.20
C ARG A 133 6.82 -14.42 -3.09
N VAL A 134 6.90 -13.12 -3.37
CA VAL A 134 7.25 -12.09 -2.38
C VAL A 134 5.97 -11.43 -1.92
N TRP A 135 5.24 -10.78 -2.82
CA TRP A 135 3.97 -10.15 -2.48
C TRP A 135 2.83 -11.14 -2.38
N GLY A 136 2.89 -12.22 -3.16
CA GLY A 136 1.89 -13.29 -3.18
C GLY A 136 2.38 -14.63 -2.65
N ILE A 137 1.48 -15.61 -2.73
CA ILE A 137 1.75 -16.99 -2.31
C ILE A 137 2.42 -17.84 -3.39
N GLY A 138 2.59 -17.34 -4.62
CA GLY A 138 3.17 -18.11 -5.73
C GLY A 138 2.24 -19.15 -6.37
N TYR A 139 0.95 -19.14 -6.02
CA TYR A 139 -0.08 -20.02 -6.56
C TYR A 139 -1.34 -19.22 -6.88
N ASN A 140 -2.08 -19.64 -7.90
CA ASN A 140 -3.41 -19.10 -8.16
C ASN A 140 -4.43 -19.65 -7.15
N GLU A 141 -5.63 -19.06 -7.12
CA GLU A 141 -6.71 -19.43 -6.19
C GLU A 141 -7.06 -20.93 -6.23
N ASN A 142 -7.04 -21.54 -7.41
CA ASN A 142 -7.39 -22.95 -7.61
C ASN A 142 -6.38 -23.92 -7.01
N ARG A 143 -5.10 -23.53 -6.91
CA ARG A 143 -4.03 -24.39 -6.36
C ARG A 143 -3.46 -23.87 -5.05
N ALA A 144 -4.01 -22.78 -4.51
CA ALA A 144 -3.49 -22.15 -3.30
C ALA A 144 -3.44 -23.15 -2.14
N MET A 145 -4.56 -23.83 -1.88
CA MET A 145 -4.66 -24.72 -0.72
C MET A 145 -3.84 -26.00 -0.85
N ASP A 146 -3.64 -26.52 -2.07
CA ASP A 146 -2.84 -27.73 -2.32
C ASP A 146 -1.37 -27.55 -1.90
N PHE A 147 -0.87 -26.32 -1.97
CA PHE A 147 0.54 -25.99 -1.73
C PHE A 147 0.73 -25.07 -0.53
N GLN A 148 -0.15 -25.11 0.47
CA GLN A 148 -0.11 -24.20 1.63
C GLN A 148 1.26 -24.16 2.32
N ARG A 149 1.93 -25.32 2.47
CA ARG A 149 3.28 -25.42 3.07
C ARG A 149 4.39 -24.80 2.22
N HIS A 150 4.12 -24.53 0.95
CA HIS A 150 5.08 -24.01 -0.03
C HIS A 150 4.73 -22.59 -0.47
N TRP A 151 3.85 -21.88 0.25
CA TRP A 151 3.52 -20.50 -0.08
C TRP A 151 4.74 -19.59 -0.05
N GLY A 152 4.71 -18.57 -0.90
CA GLY A 152 5.59 -17.42 -0.82
C GLY A 152 5.38 -16.60 0.45
N GLU A 153 6.07 -15.47 0.54
CA GLU A 153 6.06 -14.60 1.72
C GLU A 153 4.71 -13.95 2.01
N ASN A 154 3.86 -13.80 0.98
CA ASN A 154 2.53 -13.19 1.10
C ASN A 154 2.57 -11.80 1.78
N LEU A 155 3.55 -10.96 1.41
CA LEU A 155 3.72 -9.64 2.03
C LEU A 155 2.48 -8.76 1.88
N LEU A 156 1.75 -8.85 0.76
CA LEU A 156 0.53 -8.06 0.56
C LEU A 156 -0.59 -8.51 1.50
N GLY A 157 -0.78 -9.82 1.66
CA GLY A 157 -1.75 -10.36 2.62
C GLY A 157 -1.42 -9.95 4.05
N LYS A 158 -0.14 -9.99 4.43
CA LYS A 158 0.35 -9.49 5.73
C LYS A 158 0.04 -8.01 5.93
N ALA A 159 0.32 -7.16 4.93
CA ALA A 159 0.03 -5.73 5.00
C ALA A 159 -1.47 -5.43 5.15
N LEU A 160 -2.33 -6.17 4.44
CA LEU A 160 -3.79 -6.06 4.58
C LEU A 160 -4.27 -6.47 5.98
N MET A 161 -3.72 -7.56 6.55
CA MET A 161 -4.08 -8.00 7.89
C MET A 161 -3.57 -7.04 8.98
N ALA A 162 -2.38 -6.47 8.82
CA ALA A 162 -1.87 -5.42 9.70
C ALA A 162 -2.76 -4.17 9.65
N THR A 163 -3.18 -3.76 8.44
CA THR A 163 -4.12 -2.65 8.24
C THR A 163 -5.45 -2.92 8.93
N ARG A 164 -6.00 -4.13 8.78
CA ARG A 164 -7.25 -4.56 9.44
C ARG A 164 -7.14 -4.44 10.97
N GLU A 165 -6.04 -4.87 11.54
CA GLU A 165 -5.82 -4.83 12.99
C GLU A 165 -5.73 -3.39 13.51
N GLN A 166 -5.06 -2.50 12.79
CA GLN A 166 -5.00 -1.10 13.19
C GLN A 166 -6.38 -0.41 13.06
N LEU A 167 -7.14 -0.68 11.99
CA LEU A 167 -8.52 -0.17 11.85
C LEU A 167 -9.40 -0.61 13.03
N ARG A 168 -9.30 -1.87 13.47
CA ARG A 168 -10.02 -2.35 14.66
C ARG A 168 -9.66 -1.56 15.91
N ARG A 169 -8.37 -1.27 16.13
CA ARG A 169 -7.91 -0.47 17.27
C ARG A 169 -8.45 0.95 17.23
N GLU A 170 -8.51 1.56 16.05
CA GLU A 170 -9.09 2.89 15.86
C GLU A 170 -10.60 2.89 16.12
N GLU A 171 -11.35 1.89 15.67
CA GLU A 171 -12.78 1.73 15.99
C GLU A 171 -13.02 1.56 17.49
N LEU A 172 -12.20 0.75 18.17
CA LEU A 172 -12.28 0.57 19.62
C LEU A 172 -11.98 1.86 20.38
N ARG A 173 -10.96 2.62 19.99
CA ARG A 173 -10.66 3.94 20.58
C ARG A 173 -11.82 4.91 20.42
N LYS A 174 -12.42 4.96 19.23
CA LYS A 174 -13.61 5.78 18.95
C LYS A 174 -14.80 5.38 19.82
N GLN A 175 -15.05 4.08 19.99
CA GLN A 175 -16.15 3.57 20.82
C GLN A 175 -15.94 3.83 22.32
N ARG A 176 -14.69 3.86 22.77
CA ARG A 176 -14.33 4.16 24.17
C ARG A 176 -14.44 5.64 24.53
N GLY A 177 -14.59 6.53 23.54
CA GLY A 177 -14.71 7.96 23.77
C GLY A 177 -13.39 8.64 24.15
N ASP A 178 -12.25 8.01 23.86
CA ASP A 178 -10.90 8.52 24.19
C ASP A 178 -10.48 9.67 23.24
N TRP A 179 -11.29 10.72 23.13
CA TRP A 179 -11.05 11.91 22.30
C TRP A 179 -10.71 13.15 23.14
N TRP A 180 -9.63 13.12 23.92
CA TRP A 180 -8.93 14.32 24.40
C TRP A 180 -7.50 13.97 24.83
N VAL A 181 -6.50 14.44 24.07
CA VAL A 181 -5.27 14.99 24.65
C VAL A 181 -4.99 16.26 23.84
N GLU A 182 -5.28 17.40 24.43
CA GLU A 182 -4.71 18.68 23.99
C GLU A 182 -3.20 18.58 24.17
N GLU A 183 -2.43 18.78 23.10
CA GLU A 183 -1.05 19.26 23.22
C GLU A 183 -1.03 20.69 22.70
N ASP A 184 -1.58 21.60 23.52
CA ASP A 184 -1.13 22.98 23.58
C ASP A 184 -0.29 23.12 24.85
N ASN A 185 1.03 23.17 24.69
CA ASN A 185 1.93 23.88 25.61
C ASN A 185 3.18 24.38 24.87
#